data_AF-A0A951TWJ4-F1
#
_entry.id   AF-A0A951TWJ4-F1
#
_cell.length_a   1.000
_cell.length_b   1.000
_cell.length_c   1.000
_cell.angle_alpha   90.00
_cell.angle_beta   90.00
_cell.angle_gamma   90.00
#
_symmetry.space_group_name_H-M   'P 1'
#
loop_
_entity.id
_entity.type
_entity.pdbx_description
1 polymer ?
#
loop_
_entity_poly.entity_id
_entity_poly.type
_entity_poly.pdbx_seq_one_letter_code
_entity_poly.pdbx_strand_id
1 'polypeptide(L)'
;MVIRPSWRQFAQGMGALALALVLPGVAMASLSQGYNSAGAIATGSLVALDQKAGTVVAADTTTADQLFGVAVAPGSVSLSLGNTGNQVQVVTTGSANVLVSTEGGKIAVGDVITVSSISGVGQKSPSGKHRIIGTAQADFDGTGADSTKATIKDSSGASKEVSIGQIPVVIAVADYTTNAGGQDYQLPSWLQNFSNQVAGKTVAPIRIVVAGLILLVTLVSVTVLLYAAVRNSIISIGRNPLSRSSVLRGLLVVITIVLGLLAVATGAMYLVIAR
;
A
#
# COMPACT_ATOMS: atom_id res chain seq x y z
N MET A 1 6.56 -67.68 -33.44
CA MET A 1 6.15 -67.57 -32.02
C MET A 1 6.60 -66.19 -31.54
N VAL A 2 5.68 -65.24 -31.53
CA VAL A 2 5.95 -63.81 -31.31
C VAL A 2 5.41 -63.45 -29.92
N ILE A 3 6.32 -63.13 -28.99
CA ILE A 3 5.98 -62.73 -27.62
C ILE A 3 5.77 -61.21 -27.64
N ARG A 4 4.51 -60.76 -27.51
CA ARG A 4 4.16 -59.34 -27.37
C ARG A 4 4.22 -58.96 -25.88
N PRO A 5 5.04 -57.99 -25.46
CA PRO A 5 5.01 -57.50 -24.09
C PRO A 5 3.80 -56.58 -23.88
N SER A 6 2.99 -56.88 -22.87
CA SER A 6 1.77 -56.15 -22.54
C SER A 6 2.07 -54.83 -21.84
N TRP A 7 1.66 -53.72 -22.47
CA TRP A 7 1.73 -52.32 -22.02
C TRP A 7 1.00 -51.99 -20.70
N ARG A 8 0.50 -52.99 -19.96
CA ARG A 8 -0.36 -52.80 -18.78
C ARG A 8 0.39 -52.65 -17.45
N GLN A 9 1.71 -52.89 -17.42
CA GLN A 9 2.50 -52.78 -16.19
C GLN A 9 3.19 -51.42 -15.98
N PHE A 10 3.12 -50.51 -16.96
CA PHE A 10 3.67 -49.15 -16.82
C PHE A 10 2.66 -48.12 -16.29
N ALA A 11 1.37 -48.49 -16.19
CA ALA A 11 0.30 -47.57 -15.78
C ALA A 11 -0.09 -47.64 -14.29
N GLN A 12 0.51 -48.56 -13.51
CA GLN A 12 0.19 -48.75 -12.08
C GLN A 12 1.17 -48.05 -11.11
N GLY A 13 2.11 -47.24 -11.62
CA GLY A 13 3.10 -46.54 -10.81
C GLY A 13 2.77 -45.08 -10.42
N MET A 14 1.64 -44.53 -10.86
CA MET A 14 1.30 -43.10 -10.68
C MET A 14 -0.02 -42.85 -9.94
N GLY A 15 -0.53 -43.85 -9.21
CA GLY A 15 -1.91 -43.85 -8.70
C GLY A 15 -2.08 -43.99 -7.19
N ALA A 16 -1.14 -43.54 -6.35
CA ALA A 16 -1.34 -43.57 -4.90
C ALA A 16 -0.44 -42.59 -4.13
N LEU A 17 -0.67 -41.28 -4.27
CA LEU A 17 -0.23 -40.32 -3.26
C LEU A 17 -1.09 -39.03 -3.30
N ALA A 18 -2.41 -39.18 -3.20
CA ALA A 18 -3.28 -38.06 -2.84
C ALA A 18 -3.29 -37.95 -1.31
N LEU A 19 -2.23 -37.35 -0.77
CA LEU A 19 -2.19 -36.93 0.63
C LEU A 19 -3.18 -35.78 0.77
N ALA A 20 -4.36 -36.05 1.34
CA ALA A 20 -5.33 -35.01 1.68
C ALA A 20 -4.71 -34.10 2.75
N LEU A 21 -4.15 -32.97 2.30
CA LEU A 21 -3.66 -31.91 3.16
C LEU A 21 -4.88 -31.23 3.80
N VAL A 22 -5.33 -31.76 4.94
CA VAL A 22 -6.26 -31.04 5.82
C VAL A 22 -5.47 -29.89 6.42
N LEU A 23 -5.52 -28.73 5.79
CA LEU A 23 -5.04 -27.50 6.39
C LEU A 23 -5.91 -27.23 7.63
N PRO A 24 -5.35 -27.18 8.85
CA PRO A 24 -6.12 -26.69 9.99
C PRO A 24 -6.57 -25.27 9.65
N GLY A 25 -7.88 -25.03 9.70
CA GLY A 25 -8.44 -23.70 9.55
C GLY A 25 -7.73 -22.78 10.54
N VAL A 26 -7.06 -21.74 10.03
CA VAL A 26 -6.39 -20.76 10.86
C VAL A 26 -7.49 -20.04 11.63
N ALA A 27 -7.69 -20.42 12.89
CA ALA A 27 -8.54 -19.67 13.80
C ALA A 27 -7.90 -18.29 13.96
N MET A 28 -8.57 -17.26 13.43
CA MET A 28 -8.20 -15.87 13.63
C MET A 28 -8.39 -15.56 15.12
N ALA A 29 -7.38 -15.84 15.94
CA ALA A 29 -7.40 -15.49 17.34
C ALA A 29 -7.36 -13.96 17.45
N SER A 30 -8.47 -13.36 17.86
CA SER A 30 -8.50 -11.94 18.22
C SER A 30 -7.71 -11.76 19.53
N LEU A 31 -6.80 -10.80 19.57
CA LEU A 31 -6.03 -10.44 20.76
C LEU A 31 -6.59 -9.14 21.34
N SER A 32 -6.93 -9.14 22.63
CA SER A 32 -7.27 -7.92 23.38
C SER A 32 -6.30 -7.67 24.52
N GLN A 33 -6.05 -6.38 24.77
CA GLN A 33 -5.31 -5.90 25.94
C GLN A 33 -6.19 -4.90 26.71
N GLY A 34 -6.13 -4.96 28.05
CA GLY A 34 -6.85 -4.02 28.91
C GLY A 34 -6.07 -2.70 29.06
N TYR A 35 -6.74 -1.58 28.82
CA TYR A 35 -6.18 -0.24 29.02
C TYR A 35 -7.01 0.60 29.99
N ASN A 36 -6.35 1.51 30.69
CA ASN A 36 -7.03 2.55 31.49
C ASN A 36 -7.63 3.59 30.54
N SER A 37 -8.92 3.91 30.71
CA SER A 37 -9.59 4.94 29.92
C SER A 37 -9.82 6.21 30.74
N ALA A 38 -9.74 7.37 30.09
CA ALA A 38 -10.03 8.66 30.73
C ALA A 38 -11.54 8.91 30.92
N GLY A 39 -12.41 8.05 30.35
CA GLY A 39 -13.86 8.14 30.44
C GLY A 39 -14.56 6.82 30.07
N ALA A 40 -15.89 6.78 30.17
CA ALA A 40 -16.70 5.63 29.77
C ALA A 40 -16.71 5.51 28.25
N ILE A 41 -16.12 4.44 27.72
CA ILE A 41 -16.08 4.14 26.27
C ILE A 41 -17.11 3.06 25.98
N ALA A 42 -17.99 3.32 25.00
CA ALA A 42 -18.99 2.34 24.59
C ALA A 42 -18.34 1.12 23.91
N THR A 43 -18.96 -0.04 24.06
CA THR A 43 -18.51 -1.26 23.35
C THR A 43 -18.70 -1.07 21.85
N GLY A 44 -17.70 -1.48 21.07
CA GLY A 44 -17.63 -1.27 19.63
C GLY A 44 -17.07 0.08 19.22
N SER A 45 -16.71 0.96 20.17
CA SER A 45 -16.13 2.25 19.85
C SER A 45 -14.69 2.15 19.36
N LEU A 46 -14.32 2.99 18.41
CA LEU A 46 -12.94 3.20 18.00
C LEU A 46 -12.15 3.89 19.10
N VAL A 47 -10.92 3.45 19.35
CA VAL A 47 -10.06 4.03 20.37
C VAL A 47 -8.72 4.50 19.80
N ALA A 48 -8.28 5.62 20.32
CA ALA A 48 -6.97 6.20 20.08
C ALA A 48 -6.14 6.13 21.37
N LEU A 49 -4.82 5.99 21.22
CA LEU A 49 -3.89 5.94 22.34
C LEU A 49 -3.32 7.35 22.59
N ASP A 50 -3.61 7.91 23.77
CA ASP A 50 -2.93 9.13 24.21
C ASP A 50 -1.52 8.79 24.67
N GLN A 51 -0.54 9.10 23.82
CA GLN A 51 0.88 8.82 24.08
C GLN A 51 1.44 9.55 25.31
N LYS A 52 0.79 10.61 25.79
CA LYS A 52 1.25 11.38 26.96
C LYS A 52 0.80 10.76 28.28
N ALA A 53 -0.40 10.20 28.32
CA ALA A 53 -1.01 9.66 29.53
C ALA A 53 -0.99 8.12 29.58
N GLY A 54 -0.71 7.44 28.47
CA GLY A 54 -0.79 5.98 28.37
C GLY A 54 -2.23 5.46 28.51
N THR A 55 -3.22 6.32 28.27
CA THR A 55 -4.64 6.01 28.39
C THR A 55 -5.30 5.92 27.02
N VAL A 56 -6.41 5.19 26.95
CA VAL A 56 -7.24 5.10 25.75
C VAL A 56 -8.40 6.10 25.81
N VAL A 57 -8.63 6.76 24.68
CA VAL A 57 -9.72 7.73 24.49
C VAL A 57 -10.54 7.34 23.25
N ALA A 58 -11.80 7.76 23.18
CA ALA A 58 -12.62 7.55 22.01
C ALA A 58 -12.03 8.30 20.81
N ALA A 59 -11.80 7.60 19.69
CA ALA A 59 -11.15 8.17 18.52
C ALA A 59 -12.10 9.05 17.71
N ASP A 60 -11.61 10.19 17.24
CA ASP A 60 -12.30 11.15 16.39
C ASP A 60 -11.38 11.66 15.27
N THR A 61 -11.86 12.59 14.45
CA THR A 61 -11.04 13.18 13.36
C THR A 61 -9.79 13.92 13.85
N THR A 62 -9.71 14.34 15.12
CA THR A 62 -8.52 15.00 15.68
C THR A 62 -7.47 14.02 16.16
N THR A 63 -7.90 12.81 16.53
CA THR A 63 -7.07 11.71 17.02
C THR A 63 -6.89 10.59 15.99
N ALA A 64 -7.24 10.86 14.72
CA ALA A 64 -7.16 9.92 13.61
C ALA A 64 -5.76 9.27 13.46
N ASP A 65 -4.70 10.06 13.64
CA ASP A 65 -3.31 9.59 13.52
C ASP A 65 -2.91 8.65 14.66
N GLN A 66 -3.61 8.69 15.79
CA GLN A 66 -3.35 7.89 16.99
C GLN A 66 -4.29 6.70 17.12
N LEU A 67 -4.99 6.35 16.03
CA LEU A 67 -5.86 5.18 15.99
C LEU A 67 -5.11 3.92 16.37
N PHE A 68 -5.68 3.21 17.34
CA PHE A 68 -5.03 2.07 17.98
C PHE A 68 -5.87 0.79 17.92
N GLY A 69 -7.19 0.85 18.04
CA GLY A 69 -8.04 -0.33 17.98
C GLY A 69 -9.51 -0.08 18.25
N VAL A 70 -10.21 -1.13 18.66
CA VAL A 70 -11.65 -1.12 18.97
C VAL A 70 -11.89 -1.57 20.40
N ALA A 71 -12.69 -0.83 21.15
CA ALA A 71 -13.14 -1.20 22.48
C ALA A 71 -14.15 -2.36 22.41
N VAL A 72 -13.93 -3.41 23.19
CA VAL A 72 -14.83 -4.58 23.28
C VAL A 72 -15.22 -4.86 24.72
N ALA A 73 -16.33 -5.56 24.90
CA ALA A 73 -16.78 -5.98 26.22
C ALA A 73 -15.80 -7.01 26.81
N PRO A 74 -15.57 -6.99 28.13
CA PRO A 74 -14.74 -7.99 28.78
C PRO A 74 -15.34 -9.40 28.60
N GLY A 75 -14.58 -10.29 27.96
CA GLY A 75 -14.97 -11.70 27.74
C GLY A 75 -15.37 -12.08 26.30
N SER A 76 -15.45 -11.13 25.36
CA SER A 76 -15.79 -11.42 23.95
C SER A 76 -14.58 -11.80 23.07
N VAL A 77 -13.41 -12.05 23.66
CA VAL A 77 -12.13 -12.20 22.95
C VAL A 77 -11.43 -13.48 23.41
N SER A 78 -10.85 -14.24 22.48
CA SER A 78 -10.20 -15.54 22.75
C SER A 78 -8.97 -15.43 23.66
N LEU A 79 -8.27 -14.30 23.66
CA LEU A 79 -7.07 -14.04 24.46
C LEU A 79 -7.10 -12.61 24.99
N SER A 80 -7.24 -12.46 26.32
CA SER A 80 -7.25 -11.17 27.02
C SER A 80 -6.02 -11.08 27.93
N LEU A 81 -5.14 -10.10 27.69
CA LEU A 81 -4.02 -9.77 28.58
C LEU A 81 -4.38 -8.54 29.43
N GLY A 82 -4.67 -8.76 30.71
CA GLY A 82 -4.99 -7.69 31.68
C GLY A 82 -5.90 -8.17 32.82
N ASN A 83 -5.60 -7.75 34.06
CA ASN A 83 -6.24 -8.25 35.28
C ASN A 83 -7.39 -7.34 35.73
N THR A 84 -8.60 -7.91 35.84
CA THR A 84 -9.73 -7.55 36.72
C THR A 84 -9.84 -6.07 37.18
N GLY A 85 -10.58 -5.26 36.42
CA GLY A 85 -10.97 -3.90 36.83
C GLY A 85 -11.78 -3.16 35.75
N ASN A 86 -12.14 -1.90 36.03
CA ASN A 86 -12.90 -0.96 35.18
C ASN A 86 -12.13 -0.52 33.90
N GLN A 87 -11.35 -1.43 33.31
CA GLN A 87 -10.47 -1.22 32.17
C GLN A 87 -11.19 -1.56 30.88
N VAL A 88 -10.92 -0.80 29.82
CA VAL A 88 -11.49 -1.01 28.49
C VAL A 88 -10.61 -2.02 27.76
N GLN A 89 -11.19 -3.13 27.30
CA GLN A 89 -10.46 -4.08 26.46
C GLN A 89 -10.39 -3.55 25.04
N VAL A 90 -9.20 -3.53 24.47
CA VAL A 90 -8.97 -3.05 23.10
C VAL A 90 -8.48 -4.18 22.23
N VAL A 91 -9.20 -4.44 21.15
CA VAL A 91 -8.80 -5.37 20.10
C VAL A 91 -8.02 -4.62 19.04
N THR A 92 -6.81 -5.09 18.77
CA THR A 92 -5.90 -4.53 17.75
C THR A 92 -5.82 -5.40 16.50
N THR A 93 -6.22 -6.68 16.60
CA THR A 93 -6.22 -7.65 15.50
C THR A 93 -7.36 -8.66 15.67
N GLY A 94 -7.96 -9.10 14.56
CA GLY A 94 -9.03 -10.11 14.55
C GLY A 94 -10.34 -9.57 13.99
N SER A 95 -11.47 -9.96 14.56
CA SER A 95 -12.80 -9.47 14.16
C SER A 95 -13.54 -8.95 15.39
N ALA A 96 -14.14 -7.76 15.30
CA ALA A 96 -15.03 -7.25 16.35
C ALA A 96 -16.17 -6.43 15.74
N ASN A 97 -17.22 -6.24 16.54
CA ASN A 97 -18.37 -5.45 16.16
C ASN A 97 -18.09 -3.97 16.44
N VAL A 98 -17.96 -3.17 15.38
CA VAL A 98 -17.58 -1.75 15.43
C VAL A 98 -18.80 -0.87 15.20
N LEU A 99 -18.89 0.22 15.95
CA LEU A 99 -19.87 1.28 15.71
C LEU A 99 -19.49 2.06 14.45
N VAL A 100 -20.39 2.12 13.49
CA VAL A 100 -20.20 2.80 12.21
C VAL A 100 -21.32 3.77 11.91
N SER A 101 -21.00 4.80 11.13
CA SER A 101 -21.88 5.91 10.76
C SER A 101 -21.98 6.01 9.24
N THR A 102 -23.16 6.40 8.76
CA THR A 102 -23.39 6.73 7.34
C THR A 102 -22.86 8.11 6.92
N GLU A 103 -22.07 8.79 7.76
CA GLU A 103 -21.50 10.11 7.48
C GLU A 103 -20.68 10.12 6.19
N GLY A 104 -19.80 9.12 6.04
CA GLY A 104 -18.98 8.88 4.84
C GLY A 104 -19.72 8.16 3.70
N GLY A 105 -21.04 7.97 3.81
CA GLY A 105 -21.88 7.25 2.86
C GLY A 105 -22.21 5.82 3.28
N LYS A 106 -22.84 5.07 2.38
CA LYS A 106 -23.18 3.64 2.59
C LYS A 106 -21.92 2.80 2.69
N ILE A 107 -21.92 1.86 3.63
CA ILE A 107 -20.82 0.91 3.85
C ILE A 107 -21.22 -0.42 3.22
N ALA A 108 -20.35 -0.99 2.40
CA ALA A 108 -20.50 -2.31 1.83
C ALA A 108 -19.41 -3.27 2.36
N VAL A 109 -19.62 -4.58 2.24
CA VAL A 109 -18.58 -5.59 2.51
C VAL A 109 -17.33 -5.28 1.70
N GLY A 110 -16.18 -5.24 2.37
CA GLY A 110 -14.90 -4.89 1.76
C GLY A 110 -14.55 -3.39 1.82
N ASP A 111 -15.48 -2.52 2.25
CA ASP A 111 -15.17 -1.11 2.47
C ASP A 111 -14.25 -0.95 3.69
N VAL A 112 -13.33 0.00 3.57
CA VAL A 112 -12.38 0.32 4.62
C VAL A 112 -12.97 1.34 5.59
N ILE A 113 -12.79 1.10 6.89
CA ILE A 113 -13.36 1.93 7.96
C ILE A 113 -12.27 2.78 8.63
N THR A 114 -12.54 4.08 8.76
CA THR A 114 -11.73 5.07 9.47
C THR A 114 -12.59 5.84 10.48
N VAL A 115 -12.03 6.82 11.19
CA VAL A 115 -12.76 7.66 12.16
C VAL A 115 -13.77 8.59 11.50
N SER A 116 -14.91 8.75 12.17
CA SER A 116 -15.94 9.75 11.84
C SER A 116 -15.78 11.01 12.69
N SER A 117 -16.58 12.03 12.43
CA SER A 117 -16.63 13.23 13.29
C SER A 117 -17.29 12.94 14.65
N ILE A 118 -17.96 11.80 14.80
CA ILE A 118 -18.45 11.32 16.10
C ILE A 118 -17.35 10.54 16.82
N SER A 119 -17.01 10.97 18.03
CA SER A 119 -16.05 10.30 18.89
C SER A 119 -16.45 8.84 19.13
N GLY A 120 -15.54 7.92 18.79
CA GLY A 120 -15.69 6.49 18.94
C GLY A 120 -16.49 5.80 17.83
N VAL A 121 -16.93 6.50 16.78
CA VAL A 121 -17.69 5.88 15.67
C VAL A 121 -16.88 5.94 14.38
N GLY A 122 -16.89 4.84 13.65
CA GLY A 122 -16.24 4.73 12.36
C GLY A 122 -17.11 5.19 11.20
N GLN A 123 -16.49 5.45 10.06
CA GLN A 123 -17.16 5.71 8.80
C GLN A 123 -16.37 5.10 7.65
N LYS A 124 -17.00 5.01 6.48
CA LYS A 124 -16.30 4.69 5.24
C LYS A 124 -15.13 5.64 4.99
N SER A 125 -13.97 5.09 4.66
CA SER A 125 -12.76 5.86 4.41
C SER A 125 -12.94 6.81 3.22
N PRO A 126 -12.72 8.13 3.38
CA PRO A 126 -12.72 9.07 2.27
C PRO A 126 -11.46 8.88 1.42
N SER A 127 -11.46 9.45 0.22
CA SER A 127 -10.27 9.43 -0.65
C SER A 127 -9.08 10.14 0.02
N GLY A 128 -7.87 9.60 -0.12
CA GLY A 128 -6.63 10.18 0.43
C GLY A 128 -5.87 9.24 1.36
N LYS A 129 -4.93 9.83 2.12
CA LYS A 129 -4.12 9.11 3.12
C LYS A 129 -4.78 9.24 4.48
N HIS A 130 -5.24 8.13 5.04
CA HIS A 130 -5.92 8.07 6.33
C HIS A 130 -5.50 6.81 7.08
N ARG A 131 -5.41 6.91 8.40
CA ARG A 131 -5.23 5.71 9.23
C ARG A 131 -6.57 4.97 9.33
N ILE A 132 -6.53 3.65 9.19
CA ILE A 132 -7.71 2.80 9.15
C ILE A 132 -7.69 1.81 10.30
N ILE A 133 -8.87 1.36 10.70
CA ILE A 133 -9.03 0.32 11.71
C ILE A 133 -9.17 -1.06 11.08
N GLY A 134 -9.79 -1.14 9.90
CA GLY A 134 -10.13 -2.43 9.34
C GLY A 134 -11.05 -2.37 8.14
N THR A 135 -11.52 -3.55 7.74
CA THR A 135 -12.38 -3.77 6.58
C THR A 135 -13.74 -4.32 7.02
N ALA A 136 -14.83 -3.74 6.51
CA ALA A 136 -16.19 -4.14 6.82
C ALA A 136 -16.52 -5.55 6.32
N GLN A 137 -17.19 -6.35 7.16
CA GLN A 137 -17.69 -7.69 6.80
C GLN A 137 -19.20 -7.72 6.57
N ALA A 138 -19.90 -6.62 6.82
CA ALA A 138 -21.33 -6.49 6.58
C ALA A 138 -21.66 -5.14 5.95
N ASP A 139 -22.76 -5.12 5.19
CA ASP A 139 -23.32 -3.90 4.62
C ASP A 139 -24.04 -3.08 5.70
N PHE A 140 -23.93 -1.76 5.62
CA PHE A 140 -24.70 -0.83 6.45
C PHE A 140 -25.13 0.39 5.63
N ASP A 141 -26.44 0.55 5.52
CA ASP A 141 -27.08 1.63 4.79
C ASP A 141 -27.85 2.61 5.69
N GLY A 142 -27.81 2.39 7.01
CA GLY A 142 -28.52 3.20 8.00
C GLY A 142 -29.99 2.81 8.21
N THR A 143 -30.48 1.69 7.66
CA THR A 143 -31.90 1.30 7.72
C THR A 143 -32.18 0.01 8.51
N GLY A 144 -31.47 -0.19 9.63
CA GLY A 144 -31.61 -1.39 10.48
C GLY A 144 -32.39 -1.17 11.78
N ALA A 145 -32.96 -2.24 12.35
CA ALA A 145 -33.67 -2.21 13.65
C ALA A 145 -32.75 -1.78 14.82
N ASP A 146 -31.44 -1.98 14.69
CA ASP A 146 -30.41 -1.60 15.66
C ASP A 146 -29.69 -0.28 15.31
N SER A 147 -30.28 0.53 14.41
CA SER A 147 -29.72 1.82 14.03
C SER A 147 -30.20 2.93 14.97
N THR A 148 -29.27 3.56 15.68
CA THR A 148 -29.55 4.73 16.51
C THR A 148 -29.21 5.98 15.71
N LYS A 149 -30.18 6.90 15.59
CA LYS A 149 -29.95 8.16 14.90
C LYS A 149 -29.25 9.14 15.84
N ALA A 150 -28.14 9.70 15.39
CA ALA A 150 -27.41 10.74 16.10
C ALA A 150 -27.32 11.99 15.24
N THR A 151 -27.61 13.14 15.84
CA THR A 151 -27.47 14.43 15.16
C THR A 151 -26.05 14.93 15.34
N ILE A 152 -25.29 14.99 14.25
CA ILE A 152 -23.97 15.59 14.23
C ILE A 152 -24.08 17.04 13.75
N LYS A 153 -23.29 17.95 14.33
CA LYS A 153 -23.03 19.25 13.72
C LYS A 153 -21.86 19.13 12.76
N ASP A 154 -22.10 19.32 11.48
CA ASP A 154 -21.06 19.41 10.45
C ASP A 154 -20.11 20.58 10.77
N SER A 155 -18.90 20.53 10.22
CA SER A 155 -17.88 21.59 10.17
C SER A 155 -18.42 22.95 9.65
N SER A 156 -19.58 22.95 8.98
CA SER A 156 -20.32 24.13 8.53
C SER A 156 -21.40 24.62 9.51
N GLY A 157 -21.55 24.02 10.69
CA GLY A 157 -22.57 24.35 11.69
C GLY A 157 -23.98 23.83 11.38
N ALA A 158 -24.15 23.06 10.29
CA ALA A 158 -25.43 22.45 9.93
C ALA A 158 -25.63 21.11 10.68
N SER A 159 -26.82 20.91 11.26
CA SER A 159 -27.20 19.65 11.89
C SER A 159 -27.54 18.60 10.83
N LYS A 160 -26.74 17.55 10.73
CA LYS A 160 -26.98 16.40 9.85
C LYS A 160 -27.38 15.22 10.73
N GLU A 161 -28.54 14.63 10.42
CA GLU A 161 -28.99 13.40 11.07
C GLU A 161 -28.21 12.23 10.44
N VAL A 162 -27.47 11.49 11.27
CA VAL A 162 -26.61 10.41 10.80
C VAL A 162 -26.98 9.14 11.55
N SER A 163 -27.08 8.03 10.81
CA SER A 163 -27.47 6.76 11.40
C SER A 163 -26.22 6.04 11.88
N ILE A 164 -26.20 5.69 13.16
CA ILE A 164 -25.15 4.87 13.77
C ILE A 164 -25.68 3.44 13.89
N GLY A 165 -24.89 2.46 13.49
CA GLY A 165 -25.17 1.05 13.69
C GLY A 165 -23.92 0.30 14.10
N GLN A 166 -24.04 -0.99 14.35
CA GLN A 166 -22.91 -1.84 14.68
C GLN A 166 -22.73 -2.91 13.59
N ILE A 167 -21.53 -3.00 13.02
CA ILE A 167 -21.20 -4.02 12.02
C ILE A 167 -19.94 -4.80 12.40
N PRO A 168 -19.84 -6.09 12.02
CA PRO A 168 -18.59 -6.82 12.13
C PRO A 168 -17.53 -6.24 11.18
N VAL A 169 -16.34 -5.97 11.71
CA VAL A 169 -15.18 -5.45 10.98
C VAL A 169 -13.99 -6.34 11.29
N VAL A 170 -13.22 -6.71 10.25
CA VAL A 170 -11.90 -7.32 10.45
C VAL A 170 -10.94 -6.21 10.83
N ILE A 171 -10.47 -6.24 12.08
CA ILE A 171 -9.56 -5.24 12.63
C ILE A 171 -8.14 -5.54 12.16
N ALA A 172 -7.59 -4.58 11.43
CA ALA A 172 -6.21 -4.51 11.00
C ALA A 172 -5.83 -3.02 10.95
N VAL A 173 -5.23 -2.52 12.03
CA VAL A 173 -4.88 -1.11 12.13
C VAL A 173 -3.64 -0.83 11.28
N ALA A 174 -3.80 0.01 10.27
CA ALA A 174 -2.74 0.34 9.31
C ALA A 174 -2.92 1.75 8.75
N ASP A 175 -1.86 2.30 8.17
CA ASP A 175 -1.96 3.53 7.37
C ASP A 175 -2.43 3.14 5.97
N TYR A 176 -3.56 3.71 5.53
CA TYR A 176 -4.16 3.39 4.25
C TYR A 176 -4.10 4.60 3.32
N THR A 177 -3.73 4.36 2.07
CA THR A 177 -3.70 5.40 1.05
C THR A 177 -4.60 4.98 -0.08
N THR A 178 -5.78 5.58 -0.20
CA THR A 178 -6.63 5.38 -1.38
C THR A 178 -6.11 6.27 -2.50
N ASN A 179 -5.30 5.69 -3.38
CA ASN A 179 -4.97 6.34 -4.65
C ASN A 179 -6.19 6.26 -5.57
N ALA A 180 -7.03 7.30 -5.53
CA ALA A 180 -7.96 7.57 -6.61
C ALA A 180 -7.16 7.91 -7.89
N GLY A 181 -6.69 6.88 -8.61
CA GLY A 181 -6.19 7.04 -9.99
C GLY A 181 -4.74 6.67 -10.29
N GLY A 182 -4.08 5.75 -9.57
CA GLY A 182 -2.76 5.27 -10.01
C GLY A 182 -2.32 4.01 -9.28
N GLN A 183 -2.00 2.96 -10.01
CA GLN A 183 -1.44 1.74 -9.43
C GLN A 183 -0.20 2.08 -8.61
N ASP A 184 -0.16 1.59 -7.36
CA ASP A 184 0.97 1.71 -6.44
C ASP A 184 2.16 0.85 -6.92
N TYR A 185 2.79 1.28 -8.00
CA TYR A 185 4.17 0.90 -8.27
C TYR A 185 5.02 1.67 -7.27
N GLN A 186 5.36 1.02 -6.17
CA GLN A 186 6.24 1.56 -5.14
C GLN A 186 7.67 1.59 -5.68
N LEU A 187 8.05 2.70 -6.32
CA LEU A 187 9.47 2.99 -6.56
C LEU A 187 10.11 3.38 -5.22
N PRO A 188 11.38 3.02 -4.98
CA PRO A 188 12.11 3.50 -3.82
C PRO A 188 12.07 5.04 -3.71
N SER A 189 11.84 5.56 -2.50
CA SER A 189 11.57 6.99 -2.27
C SER A 189 12.68 7.92 -2.80
N TRP A 190 13.94 7.46 -2.81
CA TRP A 190 15.06 8.23 -3.36
C TRP A 190 14.91 8.49 -4.86
N LEU A 191 14.44 7.49 -5.62
CA LEU A 191 14.29 7.57 -7.07
C LEU A 191 13.11 8.46 -7.44
N GLN A 192 12.02 8.38 -6.65
CA GLN A 192 10.87 9.25 -6.82
C GLN A 192 11.20 10.70 -6.49
N ASN A 193 11.95 10.96 -5.40
CA ASN A 193 12.38 12.30 -5.02
C ASN A 193 13.34 12.92 -6.05
N PHE A 194 14.31 12.17 -6.54
CA PHE A 194 15.21 12.63 -7.60
C PHE A 194 14.43 12.99 -8.87
N SER A 195 13.51 12.12 -9.28
CA SER A 195 12.67 12.35 -10.46
C SER A 195 11.79 13.58 -10.29
N ASN A 196 11.21 13.79 -9.11
CA ASN A 196 10.38 14.95 -8.82
C ASN A 196 11.20 16.26 -8.79
N GLN A 197 12.44 16.24 -8.29
CA GLN A 197 13.34 17.40 -8.31
C GLN A 197 13.76 17.77 -9.73
N VAL A 198 14.08 16.79 -10.57
CA VAL A 198 14.44 17.02 -11.98
C VAL A 198 13.23 17.48 -12.79
N ALA A 199 12.04 16.96 -12.49
CA ALA A 199 10.81 17.30 -13.21
C ALA A 199 10.15 18.61 -12.74
N GLY A 200 10.45 19.06 -11.52
CA GLY A 200 9.78 20.20 -10.88
C GLY A 200 8.32 19.94 -10.50
N LYS A 201 7.84 18.68 -10.57
CA LYS A 201 6.45 18.28 -10.26
C LYS A 201 6.39 16.81 -9.84
N THR A 202 5.29 16.40 -9.21
CA THR A 202 5.03 14.98 -8.88
C THR A 202 4.81 14.18 -10.15
N VAL A 203 5.72 13.24 -10.44
CA VAL A 203 5.68 12.41 -11.65
C VAL A 203 5.05 11.05 -11.36
N ALA A 204 4.19 10.57 -12.25
CA ALA A 204 3.58 9.24 -12.13
C ALA A 204 4.66 8.13 -12.18
N PRO A 205 4.59 7.10 -11.31
CA PRO A 205 5.54 5.97 -11.24
C PRO A 205 5.90 5.34 -12.59
N ILE A 206 4.91 5.09 -13.44
CA ILE A 206 5.11 4.45 -14.75
C ILE A 206 6.00 5.27 -15.69
N ARG A 207 5.94 6.61 -15.61
CA ARG A 207 6.74 7.51 -16.45
C ARG A 207 8.21 7.46 -16.05
N ILE A 208 8.49 7.29 -14.76
CA ILE A 208 9.85 7.12 -14.22
C ILE A 208 10.45 5.80 -14.73
N VAL A 209 9.66 4.73 -14.77
CA VAL A 209 10.12 3.42 -15.31
C VAL A 209 10.44 3.52 -16.80
N VAL A 210 9.59 4.16 -17.60
CA VAL A 210 9.83 4.35 -19.04
C VAL A 210 11.05 5.24 -19.30
N ALA A 211 11.22 6.34 -18.55
CA ALA A 211 12.42 7.17 -18.62
C ALA A 211 13.69 6.38 -18.24
N GLY A 212 13.60 5.51 -17.23
CA GLY A 212 14.68 4.60 -16.84
C GLY A 212 15.08 3.65 -17.96
N LEU A 213 14.12 3.08 -18.70
CA LEU A 213 14.42 2.23 -19.87
C LEU A 213 15.13 3.01 -20.98
N ILE A 214 14.68 4.23 -21.29
CA ILE A 214 15.33 5.09 -22.30
C ILE A 214 16.77 5.39 -21.88
N LEU A 215 17.00 5.71 -20.60
CA LEU A 215 18.34 5.96 -20.06
C LEU A 215 19.23 4.72 -20.22
N LEU A 216 18.71 3.52 -19.91
CA LEU A 216 19.47 2.27 -20.00
C LEU A 216 19.90 1.99 -21.45
N VAL A 217 18.98 2.11 -22.42
CA VAL A 217 19.29 1.92 -23.85
C VAL A 217 20.31 2.95 -24.33
N THR A 218 20.16 4.20 -23.90
CA THR A 218 21.10 5.29 -24.25
C THR A 218 22.49 5.02 -23.68
N LEU A 219 22.57 4.61 -22.41
CA LEU A 219 23.82 4.30 -21.73
C LEU A 219 24.58 3.19 -22.46
N VAL A 220 23.89 2.07 -22.77
CA VAL A 220 24.49 0.94 -23.50
C VAL A 220 24.99 1.40 -24.87
N SER A 221 24.18 2.19 -25.59
CA SER A 221 24.55 2.71 -26.91
C SER A 221 25.81 3.59 -26.86
N VAL A 222 25.87 4.51 -25.88
CA VAL A 222 27.03 5.38 -25.67
C VAL A 222 28.27 4.58 -25.30
N THR A 223 28.14 3.58 -24.41
CA THR A 223 29.26 2.71 -24.03
C THR A 223 29.83 1.96 -25.23
N VAL A 224 28.98 1.37 -26.07
CA VAL A 224 29.41 0.63 -27.28
C VAL A 224 30.11 1.55 -28.26
N LEU A 225 29.54 2.74 -28.53
CA LEU A 225 30.12 3.72 -29.45
C LEU A 225 31.47 4.24 -28.97
N LEU A 226 31.59 4.61 -27.69
CA LEU A 226 32.85 5.08 -27.11
C LEU A 226 33.91 3.97 -27.10
N TYR A 227 33.54 2.75 -26.72
CA TYR A 227 34.47 1.61 -26.72
C TYR A 227 35.04 1.36 -28.11
N ALA A 228 34.18 1.31 -29.14
CA ALA A 228 34.60 1.12 -30.53
C ALA A 228 35.50 2.28 -31.00
N ALA A 229 35.14 3.52 -30.69
CA ALA A 229 35.89 4.70 -31.09
C ALA A 229 37.29 4.74 -30.46
N VAL A 230 37.39 4.49 -29.17
CA VAL A 230 38.67 4.48 -28.43
C VAL A 230 39.55 3.35 -28.92
N ARG A 231 39.01 2.12 -29.02
CA ARG A 231 39.77 0.96 -29.50
C ARG A 231 40.31 1.18 -30.91
N ASN A 232 39.48 1.66 -31.83
CA ASN A 232 39.90 1.93 -33.20
C ASN A 232 40.93 3.07 -33.28
N SER A 233 40.79 4.09 -32.42
CA SER A 233 41.76 5.18 -32.33
C SER A 233 43.13 4.72 -31.85
N ILE A 234 43.18 3.88 -30.82
CA ILE A 234 44.44 3.32 -30.30
C ILE A 234 45.13 2.45 -31.35
N ILE A 235 44.39 1.57 -32.03
CA ILE A 235 44.95 0.71 -33.10
C ILE A 235 45.48 1.55 -34.26
N SER A 236 44.74 2.58 -34.69
CA SER A 236 45.14 3.44 -35.80
C SER A 236 46.39 4.26 -35.47
N ILE A 237 46.51 4.79 -34.24
CA ILE A 237 47.69 5.53 -33.78
C ILE A 237 48.89 4.60 -33.64
N GLY A 238 48.69 3.38 -33.12
CA GLY A 238 49.75 2.38 -32.98
C GLY A 238 50.28 1.89 -34.32
N ARG A 239 49.43 1.82 -35.36
CA ARG A 239 49.84 1.39 -36.71
C ARG A 239 50.45 2.51 -37.55
N ASN A 240 50.05 3.75 -37.34
CA ASN A 240 50.60 4.89 -38.09
C ASN A 240 50.63 6.17 -37.23
N PRO A 241 51.73 6.42 -36.51
CA PRO A 241 51.85 7.58 -35.62
C PRO A 241 51.83 8.92 -36.37
N LEU A 242 52.14 8.94 -37.68
CA LEU A 242 52.07 10.15 -38.51
C LEU A 242 50.62 10.62 -38.75
N SER A 243 49.66 9.68 -38.73
CA SER A 243 48.23 9.94 -38.95
C SER A 243 47.47 10.40 -37.69
N ARG A 244 48.17 10.60 -36.56
CA ARG A 244 47.60 10.94 -35.26
C ARG A 244 46.59 12.09 -35.31
N SER A 245 46.88 13.14 -36.08
CA SER A 245 45.99 14.31 -36.21
C SER A 245 44.64 13.94 -36.84
N SER A 246 44.66 13.12 -37.91
CA SER A 246 43.44 12.65 -38.57
C SER A 246 42.63 11.68 -37.70
N VAL A 247 43.30 10.82 -36.93
CA VAL A 247 42.63 9.90 -35.99
C VAL A 247 41.98 10.65 -34.83
N LEU A 248 42.66 11.65 -34.26
CA LEU A 248 42.10 12.49 -33.19
C LEU A 248 40.89 13.31 -33.67
N ARG A 249 40.93 13.81 -34.92
CA ARG A 249 39.75 14.45 -35.53
C ARG A 249 38.58 13.47 -35.67
N GLY A 250 38.84 12.23 -36.10
CA GLY A 250 37.83 11.18 -36.15
C GLY A 250 37.23 10.87 -34.77
N LEU A 251 38.08 10.76 -33.74
CA LEU A 251 37.63 10.57 -32.35
C LEU A 251 36.76 11.74 -31.87
N LEU A 252 37.15 12.99 -32.17
CA LEU A 252 36.36 14.17 -31.83
C LEU A 252 34.97 14.16 -32.47
N VAL A 253 34.86 13.76 -33.74
CA VAL A 253 33.55 13.61 -34.41
C VAL A 253 32.67 12.61 -33.68
N VAL A 254 33.22 11.46 -33.26
CA VAL A 254 32.43 10.47 -32.50
C VAL A 254 32.01 11.01 -31.14
N ILE A 255 32.89 11.75 -30.45
CA ILE A 255 32.53 12.43 -29.19
C ILE A 255 31.38 13.41 -29.42
N THR A 256 31.40 14.20 -30.50
CA THR A 256 30.30 15.11 -30.85
C THR A 256 28.99 14.37 -31.11
N ILE A 257 29.03 13.22 -31.79
CA ILE A 257 27.84 12.37 -32.01
C ILE A 257 27.29 11.85 -30.67
N VAL A 258 28.17 11.41 -29.77
CA VAL A 258 27.78 10.93 -28.42
C VAL A 258 27.11 12.05 -27.62
N LEU A 259 27.66 13.26 -27.64
CA LEU A 259 27.06 14.42 -26.97
C LEU A 259 25.68 14.76 -27.56
N GLY A 260 25.53 14.71 -28.89
CA GLY A 260 24.24 14.90 -29.55
C GLY A 260 23.21 13.83 -29.14
N LEU A 261 23.63 12.57 -29.06
CA LEU A 261 22.79 11.46 -28.63
C LEU A 261 22.32 11.62 -27.17
N LEU A 262 23.21 12.05 -26.27
CA LEU A 262 22.86 12.37 -24.88
C LEU A 262 21.88 13.53 -24.78
N ALA A 263 22.04 14.58 -25.58
CA ALA A 263 21.11 15.71 -25.62
C ALA A 263 19.71 15.29 -26.07
N VAL A 264 19.62 14.47 -27.13
CA VAL A 264 18.35 13.93 -27.62
C VAL A 264 17.69 13.01 -26.59
N ALA A 265 18.46 12.11 -25.96
CA ALA A 265 17.94 11.23 -24.92
C ALA A 265 17.43 12.01 -23.70
N THR A 266 18.15 13.06 -23.28
CA THR A 266 17.73 13.93 -22.18
C THR A 266 16.44 14.68 -22.53
N GLY A 267 16.33 15.19 -23.76
CA GLY A 267 15.10 15.82 -24.26
C GLY A 267 13.91 14.85 -24.31
N ALA A 268 14.15 13.62 -24.78
CA ALA A 268 13.12 12.58 -24.82
C ALA A 268 12.64 12.21 -23.40
N MET A 269 13.56 12.00 -22.46
CA MET A 269 13.23 11.75 -21.05
C MET A 269 12.43 12.91 -20.45
N TYR A 270 12.84 14.15 -20.71
CA TYR A 270 12.12 15.33 -20.26
C TYR A 270 10.69 15.36 -20.80
N LEU A 271 10.49 15.08 -22.09
CA LEU A 271 9.15 15.08 -22.70
C LEU A 271 8.23 14.00 -22.09
N VAL A 272 8.76 12.79 -21.87
CA VAL A 272 8.01 11.68 -21.22
C VAL A 272 7.61 12.02 -19.79
N ILE A 273 8.46 12.75 -19.07
CA ILE A 273 8.20 13.15 -17.69
C ILE A 273 7.27 14.37 -17.63
N ALA A 274 7.45 15.34 -18.52
CA ALA A 274 6.74 16.61 -18.54
C ALA A 274 5.30 16.49 -19.07
N ARG A 275 5.00 15.53 -19.95
CA ARG A 275 3.66 15.32 -20.50
C ARG A 275 2.96 14.17 -19.80
#